data_AF-W1P4Q1-F1
#
_entry.id   AF-W1P4Q1-F1
#
_cell.length_a   1.000
_cell.length_b   1.000
_cell.length_c   1.000
_cell.angle_alpha   90.00
_cell.angle_beta   90.00
_cell.angle_gamma   90.00
#
_symmetry.space_group_name_H-M   'P 1'
#
loop_
_entity.id
_entity.type
_entity.pdbx_description
1 polymer ?
#
loop_
_entity_poly.entity_id
_entity_poly.type
_entity_poly.pdbx_seq_one_letter_code
_entity_poly.pdbx_strand_id
1 'polypeptide(L)'
;MCPAYADILPERNSRKSVKKRIISLQSEYSRERRFVLAKLGIRERLLIPRIRVPGFSLKWSFLTVRERRPLGYGVSFTRTHQNIFYFTSLQWKMNSGDIVDVYPLSCYSFGSKEPKPEKDAYISDRTERMKSNYMRHGIRNCVAAVILVQELDHPHVLLLQVRNSFFTLPGGRLRPRESDIDGLKRKLSSKLSLDPDGANTDWEIGECLGMWWRPDFETLMYPYCPTHIKKPKECIKLFMVKLSGCQQLIVPKNLKLLAVPLFELHDNKKTYGSMIAGIPQLLSRFSFNFVRI
;
A
#
# COMPACT_ATOMS: atom_id res chain seq x y z
N MET A 1 52.25 5.51 18.37
CA MET A 1 52.12 4.23 17.62
C MET A 1 50.75 4.21 16.99
N CYS A 2 50.70 4.31 15.65
CA CYS A 2 49.50 4.09 14.84
C CYS A 2 49.20 2.58 14.75
N PRO A 3 47.96 2.23 14.40
CA PRO A 3 47.79 1.73 13.03
C PRO A 3 46.69 2.46 12.26
N ALA A 4 46.96 2.65 10.97
CA ALA A 4 46.05 3.19 9.98
C ALA A 4 44.93 2.18 9.66
N TYR A 5 43.71 2.66 9.42
CA TYR A 5 42.74 1.92 8.62
C TYR A 5 41.93 2.89 7.76
N ALA A 6 41.88 2.52 6.48
CA ALA A 6 41.54 3.34 5.34
C ALA A 6 40.05 3.68 5.22
N ASP A 7 39.81 4.79 4.51
CA ASP A 7 38.52 5.27 4.04
C ASP A 7 37.66 4.17 3.38
N ILE A 8 36.38 4.09 3.78
CA ILE A 8 35.35 3.34 3.05
C ILE A 8 34.24 4.32 2.65
N LEU A 9 34.29 4.78 1.41
CA LEU A 9 33.19 5.45 0.72
C LEU A 9 32.03 4.48 0.48
N PRO A 10 30.76 4.92 0.49
CA PRO A 10 29.63 4.05 0.17
C PRO A 10 29.60 3.73 -1.33
N GLU A 11 29.65 2.43 -1.66
CA GLU A 11 29.53 1.92 -3.03
C GLU A 11 28.20 2.36 -3.68
N ARG A 12 28.32 3.03 -4.84
CA ARG A 12 27.21 3.27 -5.76
C ARG A 12 26.65 1.93 -6.22
N ASN A 13 25.39 1.64 -5.86
CA ASN A 13 24.65 0.48 -6.36
C ASN A 13 24.58 0.53 -7.89
N SER A 14 25.45 -0.22 -8.55
CA SER A 14 25.50 -0.28 -10.01
C SER A 14 24.25 -0.99 -10.55
N ARG A 15 23.74 -0.53 -11.71
CA ARG A 15 22.63 -1.14 -12.47
C ARG A 15 22.79 -2.66 -12.68
N LYS A 16 24.00 -3.22 -12.55
CA LYS A 16 24.29 -4.66 -12.63
C LYS A 16 23.79 -5.45 -11.41
N SER A 17 23.77 -4.86 -10.21
CA SER A 17 23.32 -5.52 -8.97
C SER A 17 21.80 -5.73 -8.95
N VAL A 18 21.05 -4.70 -9.39
CA VAL A 18 19.58 -4.76 -9.54
C VAL A 18 19.17 -5.78 -10.60
N LYS A 19 19.90 -5.84 -11.73
CA LYS A 19 19.63 -6.79 -12.81
C LYS A 19 19.81 -8.25 -12.39
N LYS A 20 20.81 -8.54 -11.53
CA LYS A 20 21.01 -9.88 -10.94
C LYS A 20 19.84 -10.29 -10.03
N ARG A 21 19.30 -9.38 -9.22
CA ARG A 21 18.14 -9.65 -8.35
C ARG A 21 16.86 -9.94 -9.14
N ILE A 22 16.60 -9.22 -10.23
CA ILE A 22 15.42 -9.45 -11.08
C ILE A 22 15.49 -10.83 -11.77
N ILE A 23 16.66 -11.23 -12.27
CA ILE A 23 16.87 -12.55 -12.89
C ILE A 23 16.65 -13.68 -11.86
N SER A 24 17.09 -13.48 -10.61
CA SER A 24 16.87 -14.45 -9.52
C SER A 24 15.37 -14.66 -9.26
N LEU A 25 14.61 -13.58 -9.12
CA LEU A 25 13.16 -13.63 -8.87
C LEU A 25 12.37 -14.24 -10.03
N GLN A 26 12.78 -13.97 -11.28
CA GLN A 26 12.17 -14.61 -12.46
C GLN A 26 12.46 -16.12 -12.53
N SER A 27 13.62 -16.55 -12.05
CA SER A 27 13.98 -17.97 -11.98
C SER A 27 13.18 -18.72 -10.91
N GLU A 28 12.89 -18.04 -9.79
CA GLU A 28 12.13 -18.57 -8.65
C GLU A 28 10.64 -18.68 -8.99
N TYR A 29 10.06 -17.64 -9.62
CA TYR A 29 8.71 -17.67 -10.17
C TYR A 29 8.54 -18.77 -11.23
N SER A 30 9.55 -19.01 -12.07
CA SER A 30 9.55 -20.10 -13.06
C SER A 30 9.70 -21.50 -12.44
N ARG A 31 10.22 -21.61 -11.21
CA ARG A 31 10.26 -22.87 -10.46
C ARG A 31 8.93 -23.16 -9.78
N GLU A 32 8.34 -22.16 -9.12
CA GLU A 32 7.03 -22.29 -8.48
C GLU A 32 5.93 -22.58 -9.51
N ARG A 33 5.96 -21.91 -10.66
CA ARG A 33 5.01 -22.16 -11.76
C ARG A 33 5.11 -23.58 -12.32
N ARG A 34 6.32 -24.15 -12.41
CA ARG A 34 6.53 -25.55 -12.80
C ARG A 34 6.02 -26.52 -11.73
N PHE A 35 6.18 -26.19 -10.46
CA PHE A 35 5.66 -26.99 -9.35
C PHE A 35 4.12 -27.02 -9.32
N VAL A 36 3.48 -25.88 -9.55
CA VAL A 36 2.01 -25.76 -9.63
C VAL A 36 1.46 -26.53 -10.84
N LEU A 37 2.09 -26.42 -12.01
CA LEU A 37 1.65 -27.12 -13.22
C LEU A 37 1.83 -28.66 -13.12
N ALA A 38 2.87 -29.13 -12.42
CA ALA A 38 3.05 -30.55 -12.13
C ALA A 38 1.95 -31.10 -11.18
N LYS A 39 1.54 -30.32 -10.18
CA LYS A 39 0.42 -30.65 -9.29
C LYS A 39 -0.94 -30.71 -10.01
N LEU A 40 -1.07 -29.96 -11.12
CA LEU A 40 -2.27 -29.91 -11.94
C LEU A 40 -2.29 -30.94 -13.10
N GLY A 41 -1.27 -31.81 -13.21
CA GLY A 41 -1.26 -32.91 -14.17
C GLY A 41 -1.04 -32.52 -15.64
N ILE A 42 -0.56 -31.30 -15.91
CA ILE A 42 -0.36 -30.79 -17.28
C ILE A 42 1.06 -31.16 -17.76
N ARG A 43 1.17 -31.99 -18.83
CA ARG A 43 2.44 -32.34 -19.49
C ARG A 43 2.62 -31.57 -20.80
N GLU A 44 3.68 -30.77 -20.93
CA GLU A 44 4.10 -30.18 -22.22
C GLU A 44 4.71 -31.26 -23.14
N ARG A 45 4.37 -31.26 -24.43
CA ARG A 45 5.12 -31.94 -25.49
C ARG A 45 5.83 -30.90 -26.34
N LEU A 46 7.16 -30.89 -26.30
CA LEU A 46 8.02 -30.11 -27.18
C LEU A 46 8.03 -30.75 -28.58
N LEU A 47 7.50 -30.06 -29.58
CA LEU A 47 7.81 -30.31 -30.98
C LEU A 47 8.65 -29.13 -31.48
N ILE A 48 9.86 -29.44 -31.94
CA ILE A 48 10.85 -28.47 -32.45
C ILE A 48 10.76 -28.45 -33.98
N PRO A 49 10.41 -27.32 -34.62
CA PRO A 49 10.84 -27.06 -35.98
C PRO A 49 12.04 -26.11 -35.95
N ARG A 50 13.16 -26.55 -36.52
CA ARG A 50 14.26 -25.67 -36.95
C ARG A 50 13.84 -25.01 -38.27
N ILE A 51 13.98 -23.69 -38.37
CA ILE A 51 14.50 -22.95 -39.54
C ILE A 51 14.97 -21.56 -39.04
N ARG A 52 15.98 -21.02 -39.70
CA ARG A 52 16.93 -19.98 -39.27
C ARG A 52 16.73 -18.70 -40.12
N VAL A 53 16.67 -17.51 -39.52
CA VAL A 53 17.15 -16.21 -40.07
C VAL A 53 17.20 -15.13 -38.96
N PRO A 54 18.05 -14.09 -39.06
CA PRO A 54 18.71 -13.45 -37.92
C PRO A 54 18.11 -12.10 -37.50
N GLY A 55 18.28 -11.76 -36.21
CA GLY A 55 18.01 -10.43 -35.65
C GLY A 55 16.70 -10.34 -34.87
N PHE A 56 16.79 -10.58 -33.54
CA PHE A 56 15.79 -10.29 -32.51
C PHE A 56 14.46 -11.08 -32.53
N SER A 57 14.27 -11.92 -31.51
CA SER A 57 13.04 -12.68 -31.24
C SER A 57 12.55 -12.38 -29.81
N LEU A 58 11.38 -11.76 -29.69
CA LEU A 58 10.56 -11.73 -28.47
C LEU A 58 9.57 -12.91 -28.55
N LYS A 59 9.69 -13.86 -27.63
CA LYS A 59 8.83 -15.06 -27.54
C LYS A 59 7.46 -14.68 -26.96
N TRP A 60 6.39 -14.97 -27.68
CA TRP A 60 5.05 -15.13 -27.11
C TRP A 60 4.64 -16.60 -27.24
N SER A 61 4.26 -17.23 -26.13
CA SER A 61 3.72 -18.59 -26.11
C SER A 61 2.19 -18.49 -26.01
N PHE A 62 1.46 -19.07 -26.97
CA PHE A 62 0.01 -19.27 -26.87
C PHE A 62 -0.27 -20.63 -26.18
N LEU A 63 -1.09 -20.61 -25.13
CA LEU A 63 -1.67 -21.83 -24.52
C LEU A 63 -2.87 -22.27 -25.35
N THR A 64 -2.83 -23.48 -25.92
CA THR A 64 -4.02 -24.18 -26.43
C THR A 64 -4.36 -25.31 -25.46
N VAL A 65 -5.44 -25.14 -24.70
CA VAL A 65 -6.02 -26.21 -23.87
C VAL A 65 -6.82 -27.12 -24.80
N ARG A 66 -6.43 -28.40 -24.89
CA ARG A 66 -7.12 -29.42 -25.68
C ARG A 66 -7.92 -30.31 -24.73
N GLU A 67 -9.22 -30.08 -24.64
CA GLU A 67 -10.14 -30.90 -23.87
C GLU A 67 -10.31 -32.27 -24.55
N ARG A 68 -10.13 -33.37 -23.81
CA ARG A 68 -10.49 -34.72 -24.29
C ARG A 68 -11.98 -34.95 -24.02
N ARG A 69 -12.79 -35.09 -25.08
CA ARG A 69 -14.14 -35.67 -24.94
C ARG A 69 -14.09 -37.20 -25.13
N PRO A 70 -14.94 -37.97 -24.42
CA PRO A 70 -15.21 -39.35 -24.78
C PRO A 70 -16.19 -39.43 -25.96
N LEU A 71 -16.15 -40.61 -26.60
CA LEU A 71 -16.79 -41.03 -27.83
C LEU A 71 -18.34 -40.93 -27.81
N GLY A 72 -18.94 -40.55 -28.94
CA GLY A 72 -20.33 -40.91 -29.24
C GLY A 72 -21.11 -39.91 -30.09
N TYR A 73 -21.43 -40.35 -31.31
CA TYR A 73 -22.49 -39.89 -32.24
C TYR A 73 -22.27 -38.56 -32.97
N GLY A 74 -22.34 -38.67 -34.30
CA GLY A 74 -21.77 -37.72 -35.24
C GLY A 74 -22.73 -36.65 -35.73
N VAL A 75 -22.13 -35.53 -36.14
CA VAL A 75 -22.62 -34.63 -37.18
C VAL A 75 -21.40 -34.03 -37.85
N SER A 76 -21.23 -34.27 -39.14
CA SER A 76 -20.23 -33.64 -39.99
C SER A 76 -20.53 -32.14 -40.08
N PHE A 77 -19.57 -31.27 -39.77
CA PHE A 77 -19.68 -29.86 -40.18
C PHE A 77 -18.36 -29.37 -40.77
N THR A 78 -18.48 -28.93 -42.01
CA THR A 78 -17.40 -28.41 -42.85
C THR A 78 -16.83 -27.11 -42.29
N ARG A 79 -15.51 -27.01 -42.44
CA ARG A 79 -14.62 -25.91 -42.06
C ARG A 79 -14.99 -24.59 -42.73
N THR A 80 -15.19 -23.54 -41.94
CA THR A 80 -14.88 -22.16 -42.33
C THR A 80 -14.27 -21.41 -41.15
N HIS A 81 -13.01 -21.00 -41.32
CA HIS A 81 -12.29 -20.15 -40.39
C HIS A 81 -12.96 -18.78 -40.31
N GLN A 82 -13.48 -18.43 -39.13
CA GLN A 82 -13.55 -17.04 -38.69
C GLN A 82 -13.04 -17.00 -37.25
N ASN A 83 -11.82 -16.51 -37.10
CA ASN A 83 -11.29 -16.08 -35.82
C ASN A 83 -12.16 -14.93 -35.32
N ILE A 84 -13.12 -15.22 -34.45
CA ILE A 84 -13.78 -14.19 -33.66
C ILE A 84 -13.46 -14.49 -32.21
N PHE A 85 -12.51 -13.72 -31.68
CA PHE A 85 -12.31 -13.57 -30.24
C PHE A 85 -13.56 -12.88 -29.67
N TYR A 86 -14.59 -13.65 -29.36
CA TYR A 86 -15.53 -13.23 -28.33
C TYR A 86 -14.88 -13.58 -26.98
N PHE A 87 -13.93 -12.77 -26.55
CA PHE A 87 -13.88 -12.50 -25.12
C PHE A 87 -15.13 -11.66 -24.89
N THR A 88 -16.25 -12.33 -24.62
CA THR A 88 -17.42 -11.64 -24.06
C THR A 88 -16.89 -10.94 -22.83
N SER A 89 -16.75 -9.63 -22.97
CA SER A 89 -16.63 -8.69 -21.88
C SER A 89 -17.68 -9.09 -20.85
N LEU A 90 -17.27 -9.85 -19.84
CA LEU A 90 -17.91 -9.73 -18.54
C LEU A 90 -17.53 -8.33 -18.07
N GLN A 91 -18.27 -7.37 -18.60
CA GLN A 91 -18.35 -6.03 -18.05
C GLN A 91 -19.13 -6.22 -16.75
N TRP A 92 -18.44 -6.73 -15.73
CA TRP A 92 -18.81 -6.44 -14.38
C TRP A 92 -18.75 -4.92 -14.29
N LYS A 93 -19.90 -4.25 -14.44
CA LYS A 93 -20.08 -2.92 -13.89
C LYS A 93 -19.89 -3.10 -12.39
N MET A 94 -18.63 -3.08 -11.94
CA MET A 94 -18.35 -2.55 -10.62
C MET A 94 -19.10 -1.22 -10.61
N ASN A 95 -20.08 -1.09 -9.71
CA ASN A 95 -20.69 0.21 -9.41
C ASN A 95 -19.57 1.22 -9.44
N SER A 96 -19.69 2.20 -10.34
CA SER A 96 -18.72 3.27 -10.62
C SER A 96 -17.85 3.51 -9.39
N GLY A 97 -16.70 2.84 -9.32
CA GLY A 97 -15.82 2.96 -8.17
C GLY A 97 -15.44 4.42 -8.09
N ASP A 98 -15.50 5.01 -6.90
CA ASP A 98 -15.16 6.42 -6.74
C ASP A 98 -13.79 6.65 -7.41
N ILE A 99 -13.79 7.55 -8.39
CA ILE A 99 -12.58 7.90 -9.13
C ILE A 99 -11.78 8.82 -8.22
N VAL A 100 -10.53 8.44 -7.96
CA VAL A 100 -9.61 9.20 -7.13
C VAL A 100 -8.48 9.70 -7.99
N ASP A 101 -8.39 11.02 -8.13
CA ASP A 101 -7.25 11.65 -8.77
C ASP A 101 -6.01 11.51 -7.87
N VAL A 102 -4.95 10.96 -8.45
CA VAL A 102 -3.67 10.76 -7.78
C VAL A 102 -2.59 11.47 -8.59
N TYR A 103 -1.91 12.43 -7.97
CA TYR A 103 -0.91 13.25 -8.62
C TYR A 103 0.52 12.70 -8.43
N PRO A 104 1.44 13.01 -9.36
CA PRO A 104 2.85 12.59 -9.27
C PRO A 104 3.51 13.04 -7.98
N LEU A 105 4.37 12.19 -7.42
CA LEU A 105 5.17 12.51 -6.23
C LEU A 105 6.01 13.78 -6.44
N SER A 106 6.47 14.02 -7.67
CA SER A 106 7.24 15.22 -8.06
C SER A 106 6.49 16.54 -7.89
N CYS A 107 5.16 16.51 -7.79
CA CYS A 107 4.33 17.69 -7.56
C CYS A 107 4.33 18.15 -6.09
N TYR A 108 4.88 17.32 -5.20
CA TYR A 108 4.94 17.58 -3.78
C TYR A 108 6.38 17.87 -3.35
N SER A 109 6.58 19.03 -2.74
CA SER A 109 7.87 19.38 -2.13
C SER A 109 7.84 19.13 -0.62
N PHE A 110 8.96 18.68 -0.07
CA PHE A 110 9.07 18.32 1.34
C PHE A 110 9.93 19.32 2.09
N GLY A 111 9.30 20.14 2.93
CA GLY A 111 9.98 21.05 3.85
C GLY A 111 10.19 20.42 5.22
N SER A 112 11.04 21.05 6.04
CA SER A 112 11.28 20.63 7.42
C SER A 112 10.88 21.71 8.41
N LYS A 113 10.41 21.31 9.60
CA LYS A 113 10.13 22.21 10.72
C LYS A 113 10.64 21.65 12.04
N GLU A 114 10.51 22.43 13.10
CA GLU A 114 11.01 22.04 14.42
C GLU A 114 10.49 20.67 14.89
N PRO A 115 11.35 19.89 15.55
CA PRO A 115 11.03 18.53 15.93
C PRO A 115 9.88 18.54 16.94
N LYS A 116 8.98 17.57 16.80
CA LYS A 116 7.87 17.40 17.73
C LYS A 116 8.29 16.43 18.84
N PRO A 117 8.34 16.86 20.11
CA PRO A 117 8.76 15.98 21.18
C PRO A 117 7.80 14.80 21.31
N GLU A 118 8.37 13.62 21.53
CA GLU A 118 7.58 12.44 21.88
C GLU A 118 7.00 12.60 23.28
N LYS A 119 5.79 12.06 23.48
CA LYS A 119 5.06 12.25 24.75
C LYS A 119 5.54 11.34 25.86
N ASP A 120 6.04 10.16 25.49
CA ASP A 120 6.35 9.07 26.41
C ASP A 120 7.79 8.63 26.13
N ALA A 121 8.62 8.52 27.16
CA ALA A 121 9.99 8.03 27.01
C ALA A 121 9.99 6.50 26.85
N TYR A 122 9.12 5.81 27.60
CA TYR A 122 9.02 4.35 27.62
C TYR A 122 7.62 3.85 27.26
N ILE A 123 7.53 2.57 26.90
CA ILE A 123 6.26 1.89 26.55
C ILE A 123 5.34 1.76 27.78
N SER A 124 5.92 1.57 28.97
CA SER A 124 5.21 1.57 30.26
C SER A 124 4.45 2.87 30.46
N ASP A 125 5.12 4.01 30.30
CA ASP A 125 4.55 5.35 30.50
C ASP A 125 3.37 5.59 29.55
N ARG A 126 3.53 5.15 28.29
CA ARG A 126 2.45 5.22 27.29
C ARG A 126 1.23 4.42 27.74
N THR A 127 1.45 3.25 28.33
CA THR A 127 0.39 2.33 28.79
C THR A 127 -0.33 2.90 30.01
N GLU A 128 0.42 3.40 30.99
CA GLU A 128 -0.12 4.08 32.17
C GLU A 128 -0.91 5.34 31.80
N ARG A 129 -0.36 6.18 30.90
CA ARG A 129 -1.06 7.34 30.38
C ARG A 129 -2.34 6.93 29.64
N MET A 130 -2.34 5.80 28.93
CA MET A 130 -3.56 5.29 28.29
C MET A 130 -4.59 4.84 29.33
N LYS A 131 -4.19 4.10 30.36
CA LYS A 131 -5.06 3.68 31.49
C LYS A 131 -5.66 4.89 32.20
N SER A 132 -4.84 5.86 32.59
CA SER A 132 -5.27 7.08 33.29
C SER A 132 -6.25 7.92 32.45
N ASN A 133 -5.97 8.10 31.15
CA ASN A 133 -6.89 8.81 30.26
C ASN A 133 -8.21 8.07 30.06
N TYR A 134 -8.17 6.74 30.01
CA TYR A 134 -9.35 5.91 29.85
C TYR A 134 -10.28 6.00 31.07
N MET A 135 -9.70 5.99 32.28
CA MET A 135 -10.48 6.17 33.51
C MET A 135 -11.18 7.53 33.59
N ARG A 136 -10.57 8.58 33.02
CA ARG A 136 -11.13 9.95 33.07
C ARG A 136 -12.11 10.26 31.93
N HIS A 137 -11.83 9.78 30.71
CA HIS A 137 -12.54 10.22 29.50
C HIS A 137 -13.17 9.05 28.72
N GLY A 138 -12.96 7.81 29.14
CA GLY A 138 -13.40 6.62 28.41
C GLY A 138 -12.56 6.33 27.16
N ILE A 139 -13.23 5.83 26.13
CA ILE A 139 -12.57 5.36 24.90
C ILE A 139 -11.73 6.45 24.24
N ARG A 140 -10.53 6.07 23.79
CA ARG A 140 -9.67 6.94 22.99
C ARG A 140 -10.09 6.89 21.52
N ASN A 141 -10.69 7.98 21.03
CA ASN A 141 -10.97 8.14 19.60
C ASN A 141 -9.79 8.77 18.86
N CYS A 142 -9.39 8.14 17.76
CA CYS A 142 -8.26 8.52 16.94
C CYS A 142 -8.68 8.49 15.46
N VAL A 143 -8.08 9.39 14.69
CA VAL A 143 -8.24 9.48 13.23
C VAL A 143 -6.89 9.41 12.57
N ALA A 144 -6.81 8.78 11.41
CA ALA A 144 -5.61 8.71 10.60
C ALA A 144 -5.94 8.86 9.11
N ALA A 145 -5.03 9.48 8.38
CA ALA A 145 -5.15 9.76 6.96
C ALA A 145 -4.37 8.73 6.15
N VAL A 146 -5.01 8.24 5.09
CA VAL A 146 -4.38 7.57 3.97
C VAL A 146 -4.27 8.60 2.85
N ILE A 147 -3.04 9.07 2.61
CA ILE A 147 -2.73 10.08 1.61
C ILE A 147 -2.04 9.38 0.43
N LEU A 148 -2.58 9.57 -0.77
CA LEU A 148 -2.08 8.93 -1.98
C LEU A 148 -1.28 9.89 -2.86
N VAL A 149 -0.19 9.38 -3.40
CA VAL A 149 0.60 9.98 -4.47
C VAL A 149 0.96 8.88 -5.46
N GLN A 150 1.42 9.24 -6.65
CA GLN A 150 1.85 8.25 -7.64
C GLN A 150 3.28 8.48 -8.10
N GLU A 151 3.97 7.38 -8.36
CA GLU A 151 5.28 7.38 -9.00
C GLU A 151 5.27 6.24 -10.02
N LEU A 152 5.62 6.55 -11.26
CA LEU A 152 5.60 5.60 -12.39
C LEU A 152 4.23 4.90 -12.58
N ASP A 153 3.13 5.68 -12.57
CA ASP A 153 1.76 5.18 -12.71
C ASP A 153 1.39 4.10 -11.67
N HIS A 154 2.00 4.18 -10.48
CA HIS A 154 1.75 3.26 -9.38
C HIS A 154 1.40 4.03 -8.10
N PRO A 155 0.34 3.62 -7.36
CA PRO A 155 -0.08 4.30 -6.15
C PRO A 155 0.87 4.02 -4.98
N HIS A 156 1.19 5.08 -4.25
CA HIS A 156 2.01 5.09 -3.05
C HIS A 156 1.25 5.77 -1.92
N VAL A 157 1.41 5.24 -0.71
CA VAL A 157 0.84 5.82 0.52
C VAL A 157 1.92 6.61 1.24
N LEU A 158 1.62 7.84 1.63
CA LEU A 158 2.53 8.65 2.43
C LEU A 158 2.51 8.19 3.91
N LEU A 159 3.67 7.75 4.41
CA LEU A 159 3.87 7.30 5.79
C LEU A 159 4.91 8.14 6.52
N LEU A 160 4.71 8.34 7.82
CA LEU A 160 5.67 8.96 8.71
C LEU A 160 6.52 7.89 9.38
N GLN A 161 7.83 7.93 9.13
CA GLN A 161 8.82 7.10 9.79
C GLN A 161 9.35 7.80 11.05
N VAL A 162 9.29 7.09 12.17
CA VAL A 162 9.75 7.51 13.50
C VAL A 162 10.98 6.69 13.88
N ARG A 163 12.06 7.35 14.31
CA ARG A 163 13.33 6.71 14.75
C ARG A 163 13.90 5.66 13.76
N ASN A 164 13.64 5.84 12.47
CA ASN A 164 14.01 4.91 11.37
C ASN A 164 13.45 3.47 11.48
N SER A 165 12.57 3.16 12.44
CA SER A 165 12.10 1.78 12.69
C SER A 165 10.60 1.62 12.76
N PHE A 166 9.85 2.69 13.03
CA PHE A 166 8.39 2.64 13.16
C PHE A 166 7.71 3.47 12.08
N PHE A 167 6.69 2.90 11.44
CA PHE A 167 5.88 3.59 10.45
C PHE A 167 4.51 3.91 11.01
N THR A 168 4.05 5.13 10.77
CA THR A 168 2.76 5.62 11.26
C THR A 168 2.05 6.44 10.19
N LEU A 169 0.72 6.40 10.19
CA LEU A 169 -0.08 7.30 9.37
C LEU A 169 -0.13 8.70 10.00
N PRO A 170 -0.17 9.77 9.19
CA PRO A 170 -0.56 11.10 9.66
C PRO A 170 -1.93 11.05 10.35
N GLY A 171 -2.10 11.77 11.46
CA GLY A 171 -3.30 11.67 12.30
C GLY A 171 -3.01 11.72 13.81
N GLY A 172 -3.99 11.35 14.62
CA GLY A 172 -3.85 11.23 16.07
C GLY A 172 -5.17 11.28 16.85
N ARG A 173 -5.05 11.45 18.18
CA ARG A 173 -6.18 11.47 19.12
C ARG A 173 -7.05 12.73 18.97
N LEU A 174 -8.36 12.53 18.90
CA LEU A 174 -9.37 13.59 18.90
C LEU A 174 -9.52 14.26 20.28
N ARG A 175 -9.93 15.53 20.26
CA ARG A 175 -10.40 16.25 21.45
C ARG A 175 -11.83 15.82 21.77
N PRO A 176 -12.29 15.95 23.03
CA PRO A 176 -13.69 15.72 23.36
C PRO A 176 -14.59 16.61 22.49
N ARG A 177 -15.70 16.05 21.97
CA ARG A 177 -16.70 16.75 21.15
C ARG A 177 -16.20 17.27 19.78
N GLU A 178 -14.98 16.93 19.39
CA GLU A 178 -14.44 17.26 18.07
C GLU A 178 -14.92 16.25 17.01
N SER A 179 -15.27 16.74 15.82
CA SER A 179 -15.64 15.87 14.71
C SER A 179 -14.42 15.10 14.17
N ASP A 180 -14.65 13.95 13.54
CA ASP A 180 -13.56 13.15 12.96
C ASP A 180 -12.82 13.93 11.87
N ILE A 181 -13.57 14.67 11.03
CA ILE A 181 -13.06 15.45 9.90
C ILE A 181 -12.24 16.65 10.40
N ASP A 182 -12.79 17.48 11.28
CA ASP A 182 -12.09 18.66 11.80
C ASP A 182 -10.87 18.26 12.62
N GLY A 183 -11.02 17.18 13.40
CA GLY A 183 -9.92 16.62 14.17
C GLY A 183 -8.79 16.12 13.28
N LEU A 184 -9.10 15.47 12.15
CA LEU A 184 -8.11 15.01 11.19
C LEU A 184 -7.43 16.19 10.49
N LYS A 185 -8.19 17.19 9.99
CA LYS A 185 -7.67 18.46 9.44
C LYS A 185 -6.64 19.08 10.39
N ARG A 186 -7.03 19.29 11.65
CA ARG A 186 -6.14 19.83 12.69
C ARG A 186 -4.90 18.97 12.93
N LYS A 187 -5.02 17.63 12.85
CA LYS A 187 -3.85 16.73 13.01
C LYS A 187 -2.92 16.77 11.80
N LEU A 188 -3.46 16.89 10.59
CA LEU A 188 -2.70 17.01 9.36
C LEU A 188 -1.95 18.34 9.34
N SER A 189 -2.61 19.48 9.57
CA SER A 189 -1.93 20.78 9.64
C SER A 189 -0.82 20.78 10.70
N SER A 190 -1.08 20.21 11.88
CA SER A 190 -0.06 20.09 12.93
C SER A 190 1.15 19.21 12.52
N LYS A 191 0.98 18.20 11.65
CA LYS A 191 2.05 17.26 11.27
C LYS A 191 2.72 17.60 9.93
N LEU A 192 2.00 18.21 8.99
CA LEU A 192 2.39 18.32 7.58
C LEU A 192 2.28 19.76 7.02
N SER A 193 1.84 20.76 7.81
CA SER A 193 1.81 22.17 7.39
C SER A 193 2.73 23.02 8.27
N LEU A 194 3.11 24.22 7.81
CA LEU A 194 3.81 25.22 8.64
C LEU A 194 2.91 25.74 9.74
N ASP A 195 1.71 26.16 9.33
CA ASP A 195 0.73 26.73 10.23
C ASP A 195 -0.03 25.61 10.96
N PRO A 196 0.12 25.47 12.29
CA PRO A 196 -0.60 24.48 13.06
C PRO A 196 -2.10 24.78 13.15
N ASP A 197 -2.52 26.02 12.92
CA ASP A 197 -3.92 26.46 12.97
C ASP A 197 -4.64 26.22 11.64
N GLY A 198 -3.89 25.87 10.59
CA GLY A 198 -4.42 25.34 9.34
C GLY A 198 -5.00 26.38 8.39
N ALA A 199 -4.68 27.68 8.57
CA ALA A 199 -5.24 28.76 7.75
C ALA A 199 -4.85 28.68 6.27
N ASN A 200 -3.76 27.97 5.96
CA ASN A 200 -3.17 27.91 4.61
C ASN A 200 -3.24 26.52 3.94
N THR A 201 -4.01 25.57 4.47
CA THR A 201 -4.10 24.23 3.86
C THR A 201 -5.50 23.65 3.90
N ASP A 202 -6.16 23.65 2.74
CA ASP A 202 -7.46 23.02 2.56
C ASP A 202 -7.30 21.52 2.36
N TRP A 203 -7.23 20.78 3.47
CA TRP A 203 -7.24 19.32 3.42
C TRP A 203 -8.61 18.81 2.98
N GLU A 204 -8.69 18.18 1.82
CA GLU A 204 -9.89 17.47 1.37
C GLU A 204 -9.92 16.06 1.98
N ILE A 205 -10.73 15.91 3.03
CA ILE A 205 -10.97 14.61 3.67
C ILE A 205 -12.13 13.93 2.94
N GLY A 206 -11.82 12.81 2.31
CA GLY A 206 -12.80 11.94 1.68
C GLY A 206 -13.45 10.98 2.67
N GLU A 207 -13.89 9.84 2.16
CA GLU A 207 -14.65 8.87 2.95
C GLU A 207 -13.80 8.06 3.95
N CYS A 208 -14.50 7.42 4.90
CA CYS A 208 -13.89 6.52 5.85
C CYS A 208 -13.59 5.17 5.19
N LEU A 209 -12.32 4.77 5.19
CA LEU A 209 -11.85 3.51 4.62
C LEU A 209 -12.10 2.32 5.55
N GLY A 210 -12.07 2.54 6.86
CA GLY A 210 -12.27 1.47 7.84
C GLY A 210 -11.97 1.89 9.26
N MET A 211 -12.23 0.97 10.20
CA MET A 211 -12.08 1.19 11.64
C MET A 211 -11.32 0.06 12.30
N TRP A 212 -10.40 0.40 13.20
CA TRP A 212 -9.64 -0.54 14.01
C TRP A 212 -9.90 -0.31 15.49
N TRP A 213 -10.11 -1.39 16.21
CA TRP A 213 -10.46 -1.38 17.61
C TRP A 213 -9.37 -2.04 18.45
N ARG A 214 -9.03 -1.38 19.55
CA ARG A 214 -8.15 -1.89 20.60
C ARG A 214 -9.01 -2.39 21.76
N PRO A 215 -9.05 -3.70 22.05
CA PRO A 215 -9.87 -4.22 23.13
C PRO A 215 -9.27 -3.96 24.52
N ASP A 216 -7.94 -4.01 24.64
CA ASP A 216 -7.20 -3.86 25.89
C ASP A 216 -6.10 -2.78 25.81
N PHE A 217 -5.30 -2.60 26.86
CA PHE A 217 -4.17 -1.66 26.92
C PHE A 217 -2.90 -2.19 26.25
N GLU A 218 -3.00 -3.31 25.51
CA GLU A 218 -1.94 -3.89 24.69
C GLU A 218 -1.88 -3.29 23.28
N THR A 219 -0.90 -3.70 22.47
CA THR A 219 -0.64 -3.14 21.14
C THR A 219 -1.52 -3.68 20.01
N LEU A 220 -2.20 -4.82 20.21
CA LEU A 220 -3.01 -5.48 19.18
C LEU A 220 -4.28 -4.70 18.82
N MET A 221 -4.59 -4.68 17.52
CA MET A 221 -5.74 -3.98 16.94
C MET A 221 -6.50 -4.92 15.99
N TYR A 222 -7.82 -4.83 15.99
CA TYR A 222 -8.71 -5.65 15.16
C TYR A 222 -9.57 -4.77 14.25
N PRO A 223 -9.83 -5.18 12.99
CA PRO A 223 -10.69 -4.43 12.06
C PRO A 223 -12.19 -4.57 12.36
N TYR A 224 -12.54 -4.99 13.58
CA TYR A 224 -13.88 -5.13 14.12
C TYR A 224 -13.80 -5.00 15.64
N CYS A 225 -14.92 -4.70 16.30
CA CYS A 225 -14.98 -4.76 17.77
C CYS A 225 -15.25 -6.22 18.18
N PRO A 226 -14.35 -6.89 18.95
CA PRO A 226 -14.57 -8.28 19.36
C PRO A 226 -15.84 -8.45 20.21
N THR A 227 -16.54 -9.57 20.04
CA THR A 227 -17.92 -9.78 20.53
C THR A 227 -18.09 -9.71 22.05
N HIS A 228 -17.09 -10.12 22.83
CA HIS A 228 -17.12 -10.11 24.29
C HIS A 228 -16.64 -8.76 24.89
N ILE A 229 -16.20 -7.82 24.05
CA ILE A 229 -15.61 -6.56 24.48
C ILE A 229 -16.66 -5.45 24.45
N LYS A 230 -17.26 -5.16 25.60
CA LYS A 230 -18.21 -4.05 25.76
C LYS A 230 -17.54 -2.66 25.87
N LYS A 231 -16.26 -2.64 26.23
CA LYS A 231 -15.51 -1.44 26.63
C LYS A 231 -14.13 -1.40 25.95
N PRO A 232 -14.06 -1.17 24.62
CA PRO A 232 -12.80 -1.01 23.92
C PRO A 232 -12.03 0.22 24.42
N LYS A 233 -10.70 0.18 24.32
CA LYS A 233 -9.78 1.21 24.84
C LYS A 233 -9.46 2.28 23.81
N GLU A 234 -9.39 1.91 22.53
CA GLU A 234 -9.10 2.83 21.43
C GLU A 234 -9.88 2.42 20.18
N CYS A 235 -10.37 3.42 19.45
CA CYS A 235 -10.94 3.28 18.11
C CYS A 235 -10.15 4.19 17.17
N ILE A 236 -9.60 3.63 16.09
CA ILE A 236 -8.88 4.37 15.05
C ILE A 236 -9.70 4.29 13.77
N LYS A 237 -10.13 5.44 13.25
CA LYS A 237 -10.82 5.56 11.97
C LYS A 237 -9.82 6.01 10.89
N LEU A 238 -9.78 5.30 9.77
CA LEU A 238 -8.98 5.66 8.61
C LEU A 238 -9.83 6.43 7.61
N PHE A 239 -9.31 7.55 7.12
CA PHE A 239 -9.94 8.34 6.09
C PHE A 239 -9.01 8.50 4.91
N MET A 240 -9.57 8.46 3.70
CA MET A 240 -8.81 8.87 2.51
C MET A 240 -8.70 10.38 2.49
N VAL A 241 -7.52 10.90 2.19
CA VAL A 241 -7.28 12.33 2.05
C VAL A 241 -6.72 12.58 0.67
N LYS A 242 -7.43 13.43 -0.08
CA LYS A 242 -7.01 13.84 -1.42
C LYS A 242 -6.09 15.05 -1.28
N LEU A 243 -4.99 15.03 -2.00
CA LEU A 243 -4.08 16.16 -2.09
C LEU A 243 -4.45 17.02 -3.30
N SER A 244 -4.24 18.32 -3.18
CA SER A 244 -4.30 19.23 -4.32
C SER A 244 -3.13 18.98 -5.28
N GLY A 245 -3.30 19.33 -6.57
CA GLY A 245 -2.36 18.94 -7.63
C GLY A 245 -0.88 19.21 -7.38
N CYS A 246 -0.53 20.34 -6.77
CA CYS A 246 0.84 20.63 -6.30
C CYS A 246 0.79 21.28 -4.92
N GLN A 247 1.56 20.77 -3.96
CA GLN A 247 1.56 21.29 -2.59
C GLN A 247 2.90 21.09 -1.88
N GLN A 248 3.28 22.01 -1.00
CA GLN A 248 4.40 21.82 -0.08
C GLN A 248 3.93 21.15 1.21
N LEU A 249 4.59 20.05 1.61
CA LEU A 249 4.35 19.31 2.85
C LEU A 249 5.52 19.49 3.81
N ILE A 250 5.25 19.95 5.03
CA ILE A 250 6.27 20.41 5.97
C ILE A 250 6.27 19.54 7.22
N VAL A 251 7.35 18.78 7.35
CA VAL A 251 7.45 17.63 8.25
C VAL A 251 8.42 17.95 9.40
N PRO A 252 8.09 17.60 10.67
CA PRO A 252 9.02 17.74 11.78
C PRO A 252 10.35 17.01 11.54
N LYS A 253 11.48 17.63 11.86
CA LYS A 253 12.85 17.08 11.63
C LYS A 253 13.09 15.69 12.24
N ASN A 254 12.34 15.32 13.29
CA ASN A 254 12.44 14.00 13.93
C ASN A 254 11.62 12.91 13.22
N LEU A 255 10.93 13.24 12.14
CA LEU A 255 10.13 12.34 11.31
C LEU A 255 10.60 12.41 9.87
N LYS A 256 10.49 11.30 9.15
CA LYS A 256 10.68 11.26 7.69
C LYS A 256 9.36 10.92 7.04
N LEU A 257 9.01 11.63 5.97
CA LEU A 257 7.85 11.32 5.16
C LEU A 257 8.31 10.48 3.96
N LEU A 258 7.68 9.32 3.78
CA LEU A 258 8.05 8.34 2.77
C LEU A 258 6.82 8.00 1.93
N ALA A 259 6.99 7.91 0.61
CA ALA A 259 6.00 7.34 -0.29
C ALA A 259 6.26 5.84 -0.41
N VAL A 260 5.36 5.01 0.12
CA VAL A 260 5.52 3.55 0.13
C VAL A 260 4.53 2.92 -0.85
N PRO A 261 4.98 2.12 -1.84
CA PRO A 261 4.10 1.52 -2.82
C PRO A 261 3.17 0.47 -2.20
N LEU A 262 1.96 0.33 -2.74
CA LEU A 262 0.98 -0.65 -2.24
C LEU A 262 1.50 -2.09 -2.19
N PHE A 263 2.34 -2.52 -3.15
CA PHE A 263 2.91 -3.87 -3.15
C PHE A 263 3.86 -4.13 -1.97
N GLU A 264 4.49 -3.09 -1.42
CA GLU A 264 5.38 -3.23 -0.26
C GLU A 264 4.59 -3.29 1.05
N LEU A 265 3.43 -2.62 1.09
CA LEU A 265 2.52 -2.65 2.23
C LEU A 265 1.76 -3.97 2.31
N HIS A 266 1.37 -4.54 1.16
CA HIS A 266 0.50 -5.71 1.08
C HIS A 266 1.05 -6.89 1.88
N ASP A 267 0.28 -7.36 2.87
CA ASP A 267 0.60 -8.47 3.79
C ASP A 267 1.88 -8.30 4.62
N ASN A 268 2.50 -7.13 4.61
CA ASN A 268 3.73 -6.85 5.35
C ASN A 268 3.45 -6.35 6.78
N LYS A 269 2.74 -7.17 7.55
CA LYS A 269 2.34 -6.86 8.93
C LYS A 269 3.53 -6.77 9.89
N LYS A 270 4.65 -7.44 9.58
CA LYS A 270 5.86 -7.43 10.40
C LYS A 270 6.50 -6.05 10.46
N THR A 271 6.55 -5.35 9.32
CA THR A 271 7.17 -4.03 9.24
C THR A 271 6.17 -2.90 9.49
N TYR A 272 4.97 -3.00 8.90
CA TYR A 272 4.01 -1.89 8.88
C TYR A 272 2.86 -2.03 9.89
N GLY A 273 2.75 -3.18 10.55
CA GLY A 273 1.63 -3.49 11.44
C GLY A 273 0.35 -3.86 10.66
N SER A 274 -0.62 -4.43 11.38
CA SER A 274 -1.85 -4.98 10.77
C SER A 274 -2.71 -3.94 10.06
N MET A 275 -2.73 -2.69 10.56
CA MET A 275 -3.55 -1.61 10.01
C MET A 275 -3.00 -1.11 8.67
N ILE A 276 -1.72 -0.76 8.60
CA ILE A 276 -1.11 -0.21 7.39
C ILE A 276 -1.00 -1.28 6.31
N ALA A 277 -0.63 -2.51 6.69
CA ALA A 277 -0.56 -3.63 5.74
C ALA A 277 -1.92 -4.05 5.16
N GLY A 278 -3.03 -3.61 5.79
CA GLY A 278 -4.39 -3.81 5.30
C GLY A 278 -4.89 -2.73 4.33
N ILE A 279 -4.16 -1.62 4.16
CA ILE A 279 -4.58 -0.50 3.30
C ILE A 279 -4.77 -0.93 1.83
N PRO A 280 -3.89 -1.75 1.21
CA PRO A 280 -4.09 -2.18 -0.17
C PRO A 280 -5.45 -2.82 -0.42
N GLN A 281 -5.96 -3.63 0.52
CA GLN A 281 -7.27 -4.26 0.41
C GLN A 281 -8.40 -3.23 0.50
N LEU A 282 -8.29 -2.23 1.38
CA LEU A 282 -9.29 -1.15 1.50
C LEU A 282 -9.34 -0.28 0.24
N LEU A 283 -8.19 -0.07 -0.38
CA LEU A 283 -8.05 0.75 -1.57
C LEU A 283 -8.46 0.04 -2.86
N SER A 284 -8.61 -1.30 -2.84
CA SER A 284 -8.92 -2.10 -4.02
C SER A 284 -10.27 -1.78 -4.70
N ARG A 285 -11.17 -1.08 -4.00
CA ARG A 285 -12.47 -0.66 -4.53
C ARG A 285 -12.45 0.66 -5.31
N PHE A 286 -11.35 1.41 -5.26
CA PHE A 286 -11.23 2.70 -5.94
C PHE A 286 -10.65 2.54 -7.34
N SER A 287 -11.06 3.43 -8.24
CA SER A 287 -10.41 3.58 -9.54
C SER A 287 -9.45 4.77 -9.47
N PHE A 288 -8.15 4.54 -9.64
CA PHE A 288 -7.17 5.61 -9.62
C PHE A 288 -7.03 6.27 -10.99
N ASN A 289 -7.22 7.58 -11.03
CA ASN A 289 -6.86 8.40 -12.17
C ASN A 289 -5.47 9.00 -11.92
N PHE A 290 -4.45 8.46 -12.58
CA PHE A 290 -3.08 8.94 -12.46
C PHE A 290 -2.89 10.20 -13.31
N VAL A 291 -2.93 11.36 -12.65
CA VAL A 291 -2.75 12.64 -13.32
C VAL A 291 -1.30 12.75 -13.79
N ARG A 292 -1.08 13.14 -15.04
CA ARG A 292 0.24 13.41 -15.62
C ARG A 292 0.38 14.93 -15.79
N ILE A 293 1.50 15.48 -15.33
CA ILE A 293 1.85 16.90 -15.45
C ILE A 293 3.08 17.01 -16.35
#